data_AF-A0A2T7SPN6-F1
#
_entry.id   AF-A0A2T7SPN6-F1
#
_cell.length_a   1.000
_cell.length_b   1.000
_cell.length_c   1.000
_cell.angle_alpha   90.00
_cell.angle_beta   90.00
_cell.angle_gamma   90.00
#
_symmetry.space_group_name_H-M   'P 1'
#
loop_
_entity.id
_entity.type
_entity.pdbx_description
1 polymer ?
#
loop_
_entity_poly.entity_id
_entity_poly.type
_entity_poly.pdbx_seq_one_letter_code
_entity_poly.pdbx_strand_id
1 'polypeptide(L)'
;MTKLENGIDRDELRTDGTTAAVIDASFSVEPGQIFVVMGLSGSGKSTLLRMLNGLLDPTSGRVLFDGQDLTALSPQELRHVRSTKISMVFQHFALFPHRSVLENAGYGLEVQGVPRAEREKRAAEALELTGLGGWEASWPDELSGGMQQRVGLARALATDADLLLMDESFSALDPLIRRDMQDQLLQLQKRLKKTIVFITHDLNEAMRLGDRIAVMRDGEIVQLGSAEDILVTPANDYVASFTQDVDRSRVLTAGAIMADPETAFGVRTDGGKELRTAQQVLDAAPASVAESTPIIELFTPCSTSAIPVAVTDDTGKLVGVVPRARLLAVLGEPMTPSVPVDAPAGIAVSKATTGKAVASA
;
A
#
# COMPACT_ATOMS: atom_id res chain seq x y z
N MET A 1 3.80 -24.14 -16.44
CA MET A 1 2.64 -24.49 -15.61
C MET A 1 2.91 -25.73 -14.80
N THR A 2 3.00 -26.91 -15.43
CA THR A 2 3.18 -28.20 -14.75
C THR A 2 4.41 -28.26 -13.85
N LYS A 3 5.50 -27.58 -14.21
CA LYS A 3 6.71 -27.51 -13.37
C LYS A 3 6.48 -26.77 -12.04
N LEU A 4 5.87 -25.57 -12.08
CA LEU A 4 5.53 -24.79 -10.87
C LEU A 4 4.48 -25.51 -10.02
N GLU A 5 3.45 -26.09 -10.66
CA GLU A 5 2.42 -26.88 -9.97
C GLU A 5 2.99 -28.13 -9.29
N ASN A 6 4.10 -28.66 -9.81
CA ASN A 6 4.84 -29.77 -9.23
C ASN A 6 5.87 -29.33 -8.17
N GLY A 7 5.89 -28.05 -7.79
CA GLY A 7 6.75 -27.53 -6.72
C GLY A 7 8.18 -27.19 -7.14
N ILE A 8 8.47 -27.07 -8.45
CA ILE A 8 9.77 -26.57 -8.94
C ILE A 8 9.90 -25.09 -8.62
N ASP A 9 11.03 -24.70 -8.04
CA ASP A 9 11.33 -23.33 -7.66
C ASP A 9 11.64 -22.46 -8.91
N ARG A 10 11.37 -21.16 -8.79
CA ARG A 10 11.64 -20.15 -9.81
C ARG A 10 13.10 -20.11 -10.25
N ASP A 11 14.05 -20.32 -9.33
CA ASP A 11 15.48 -20.32 -9.66
C ASP A 11 15.88 -21.49 -10.56
N GLU A 12 15.24 -22.65 -10.37
CA GLU A 12 15.43 -23.82 -11.21
C GLU A 12 14.83 -23.59 -12.62
N LEU A 13 13.66 -22.95 -12.70
CA LEU A 13 13.08 -22.53 -13.99
C LEU A 13 13.95 -21.52 -14.73
N ARG A 14 14.56 -20.59 -14.00
CA ARG A 14 15.45 -19.58 -14.58
C ARG A 14 16.70 -20.22 -15.20
N THR A 15 17.18 -21.30 -14.60
CA THR A 15 18.30 -22.10 -15.14
C THR A 15 17.94 -22.74 -16.48
N ASP A 16 16.68 -23.11 -16.65
CA ASP A 16 16.10 -23.60 -17.92
C ASP A 16 15.77 -22.46 -18.92
N GLY A 17 16.15 -21.21 -18.62
CA GLY A 17 15.89 -20.04 -19.47
C GLY A 17 14.47 -19.48 -19.37
N THR A 18 13.65 -19.95 -18.42
CA THR A 18 12.26 -19.51 -18.22
C THR A 18 12.12 -18.73 -16.91
N THR A 19 11.73 -17.46 -16.98
CA THR A 19 11.48 -16.66 -15.77
C THR A 19 10.00 -16.61 -15.46
N ALA A 20 9.59 -17.22 -14.34
CA ALA A 20 8.25 -17.01 -13.79
C ALA A 20 8.17 -15.61 -13.16
N ALA A 21 7.31 -14.75 -13.71
CA ALA A 21 7.21 -13.36 -13.29
C ALA A 21 6.16 -13.12 -12.20
N VAL A 22 5.09 -13.92 -12.20
CA VAL A 22 4.03 -13.92 -11.19
C VAL A 22 3.68 -15.38 -10.92
N ILE A 23 3.63 -15.77 -9.65
CA ILE A 23 3.44 -17.14 -9.18
C ILE A 23 2.32 -17.11 -8.14
N ASP A 24 1.24 -17.83 -8.43
CA ASP A 24 0.08 -18.07 -7.54
C ASP A 24 -0.45 -16.83 -6.77
N ALA A 25 -0.47 -15.67 -7.45
CA ALA A 25 -0.90 -14.42 -6.85
C ALA A 25 -2.44 -14.34 -6.79
N SER A 26 -3.00 -14.35 -5.58
CA SER A 26 -4.45 -14.25 -5.33
C SER A 26 -4.77 -13.12 -4.34
N PHE A 27 -5.60 -12.16 -4.75
CA PHE A 27 -6.08 -11.07 -3.90
C PHE A 27 -7.35 -10.42 -4.47
N SER A 28 -8.06 -9.66 -3.63
CA SER A 28 -9.16 -8.79 -4.01
C SER A 28 -8.85 -7.34 -3.65
N VAL A 29 -9.40 -6.40 -4.41
CA VAL A 29 -9.32 -4.96 -4.14
C VAL A 29 -10.73 -4.40 -4.03
N GLU A 30 -11.03 -3.74 -2.92
CA GLU A 30 -12.38 -3.21 -2.68
C GLU A 30 -12.60 -1.86 -3.40
N PRO A 31 -13.83 -1.52 -3.77
CA PRO A 31 -14.13 -0.24 -4.40
C PRO A 31 -13.70 0.96 -3.54
N GLY A 32 -13.06 1.95 -4.18
CA GLY A 32 -12.57 3.16 -3.52
C GLY A 32 -11.31 2.97 -2.67
N GLN A 33 -10.75 1.76 -2.64
CA GLN A 33 -9.53 1.44 -1.92
C GLN A 33 -8.27 1.89 -2.70
N ILE A 34 -7.24 2.34 -1.99
CA ILE A 34 -5.87 2.39 -2.47
C ILE A 34 -5.18 1.08 -2.08
N PHE A 35 -5.00 0.19 -3.05
CA PHE A 35 -4.29 -1.06 -2.90
C PHE A 35 -2.86 -0.92 -3.42
N VAL A 36 -1.89 -1.06 -2.53
CA VAL A 36 -0.49 -0.93 -2.88
C VAL A 36 0.13 -2.29 -3.12
N VAL A 37 0.85 -2.44 -4.22
CA VAL A 37 1.71 -3.60 -4.50
C VAL A 37 3.15 -3.14 -4.37
N MET A 38 3.87 -3.68 -3.39
CA MET A 38 5.24 -3.29 -3.11
C MET A 38 6.23 -4.44 -3.24
N GLY A 39 7.52 -4.12 -3.35
CA GLY A 39 8.59 -5.11 -3.44
C GLY A 39 9.76 -4.62 -4.28
N LEU A 40 10.88 -5.36 -4.24
CA LEU A 40 12.08 -4.98 -4.99
C LEU A 40 11.89 -5.02 -6.50
N SER A 41 12.84 -4.43 -7.23
CA SER A 41 12.93 -4.60 -8.67
C SER A 41 13.03 -6.10 -9.02
N GLY A 42 12.29 -6.54 -10.03
CA GLY A 42 12.25 -7.94 -10.46
C GLY A 42 11.32 -8.86 -9.65
N SER A 43 10.55 -8.35 -8.69
CA SER A 43 9.60 -9.17 -7.91
C SER A 43 8.27 -9.49 -8.61
N GLY A 44 8.03 -8.94 -9.81
CA GLY A 44 6.83 -9.25 -10.61
C GLY A 44 5.74 -8.16 -10.64
N LYS A 45 5.89 -7.07 -9.89
CA LYS A 45 4.87 -6.02 -9.71
C LYS A 45 4.32 -5.46 -11.03
N SER A 46 5.18 -4.91 -11.90
CA SER A 46 4.72 -4.30 -13.16
C SER A 46 4.14 -5.34 -14.12
N THR A 47 4.57 -6.60 -14.03
CA THR A 47 3.95 -7.71 -14.77
C THR A 47 2.54 -7.97 -14.25
N LEU A 48 2.34 -8.02 -12.93
CA LEU A 48 1.03 -8.15 -12.30
C LEU A 48 0.10 -7.00 -12.73
N LEU A 49 0.56 -5.75 -12.71
CA LEU A 49 -0.25 -4.60 -13.15
C LEU A 49 -0.68 -4.70 -14.62
N ARG A 50 0.23 -5.15 -15.48
CA ARG A 50 -0.07 -5.36 -16.90
C ARG A 50 -1.07 -6.51 -17.11
N MET A 51 -1.04 -7.53 -16.27
CA MET A 51 -2.07 -8.58 -16.25
C MET A 51 -3.43 -8.02 -15.80
N LEU A 52 -3.46 -7.19 -14.75
CA LEU A 52 -4.68 -6.51 -14.31
C LEU A 52 -5.28 -5.62 -15.40
N ASN A 53 -4.44 -4.96 -16.19
CA ASN A 53 -4.87 -4.13 -17.32
C ASN A 53 -5.17 -4.93 -18.61
N GLY A 54 -4.99 -6.26 -18.62
CA GLY A 54 -5.10 -7.06 -19.87
C GLY A 54 -4.12 -6.63 -20.97
N LEU A 55 -2.95 -6.09 -20.60
CA LEU A 55 -1.83 -5.85 -21.52
C LEU A 55 -0.96 -7.11 -21.68
N LEU A 56 -0.97 -7.98 -20.67
CA LEU A 56 -0.32 -9.29 -20.70
C LEU A 56 -1.35 -10.33 -20.27
N ASP A 57 -1.48 -11.40 -21.05
CA ASP A 57 -2.35 -12.51 -20.68
C ASP A 57 -1.70 -13.33 -19.56
N PRO A 58 -2.44 -13.66 -18.49
CA PRO A 58 -1.92 -14.55 -17.47
C PRO A 58 -1.81 -15.97 -18.02
N THR A 59 -0.72 -16.67 -17.68
CA THR A 59 -0.54 -18.08 -18.05
C THR A 59 -1.61 -18.98 -17.42
N SER A 60 -2.02 -18.65 -16.18
CA SER A 60 -3.06 -19.32 -15.38
C SER A 60 -3.95 -18.30 -14.71
N GLY A 61 -5.15 -18.74 -14.32
CA GLY A 61 -6.02 -17.96 -13.43
C GLY A 61 -6.89 -16.98 -14.20
N ARG A 62 -7.50 -16.06 -13.47
CA ARG A 62 -8.49 -15.11 -14.00
C ARG A 62 -8.31 -13.75 -13.37
N VAL A 63 -8.66 -12.72 -14.12
CA VAL A 63 -8.71 -11.33 -13.65
C VAL A 63 -10.16 -10.89 -13.73
N LEU A 64 -10.77 -10.62 -12.58
CA LEU A 64 -12.17 -10.19 -12.47
C LEU A 64 -12.21 -8.68 -12.19
N PHE A 65 -12.98 -7.95 -12.99
CA PHE A 65 -13.26 -6.53 -12.78
C PHE A 65 -14.78 -6.31 -12.82
N ASP A 66 -15.37 -5.75 -11.77
CA ASP A 66 -16.83 -5.66 -11.60
C ASP A 66 -17.59 -6.96 -11.89
N GLY A 67 -16.99 -8.10 -11.51
CA GLY A 67 -17.53 -9.44 -11.75
C GLY A 67 -17.34 -9.98 -13.17
N GLN A 68 -16.81 -9.18 -14.10
CA GLN A 68 -16.50 -9.58 -15.46
C GLN A 68 -15.09 -10.18 -15.55
N ASP A 69 -14.97 -11.36 -16.15
CA ASP A 69 -13.67 -12.00 -16.41
C ASP A 69 -12.99 -11.37 -17.63
N LEU A 70 -11.97 -10.56 -17.37
CA LEU A 70 -11.21 -9.86 -18.41
C LEU A 70 -10.42 -10.83 -19.30
N THR A 71 -10.07 -12.01 -18.79
CA THR A 71 -9.28 -13.01 -19.53
C THR A 71 -10.10 -13.76 -20.57
N ALA A 72 -11.43 -13.73 -20.44
CA ALA A 72 -12.37 -14.35 -21.37
C ALA A 72 -12.88 -13.38 -22.45
N LEU A 73 -12.53 -12.09 -22.38
CA LEU A 73 -13.02 -11.08 -23.32
C LEU A 73 -12.31 -11.17 -24.67
N SER A 74 -13.05 -10.85 -25.74
CA SER A 74 -12.42 -10.61 -27.04
C SER A 74 -11.52 -9.36 -26.97
N PRO A 75 -10.53 -9.24 -27.88
CA PRO A 75 -9.68 -8.05 -27.94
C PRO A 75 -10.44 -6.73 -28.12
N GLN A 76 -11.64 -6.76 -28.73
CA GLN A 76 -12.48 -5.58 -28.90
C GLN A 76 -13.18 -5.18 -27.60
N GLU A 77 -13.75 -6.14 -26.88
CA GLU A 77 -14.39 -5.92 -25.58
C GLU A 77 -13.37 -5.45 -24.54
N LEU A 78 -12.19 -6.07 -24.50
CA LEU A 78 -11.11 -5.65 -23.60
C LEU A 78 -10.61 -4.23 -23.91
N ARG A 79 -10.56 -3.82 -25.19
CA ARG A 79 -10.28 -2.42 -25.55
C ARG A 79 -11.36 -1.47 -25.04
N HIS A 80 -12.64 -1.86 -25.13
CA HIS A 80 -13.75 -1.04 -24.64
C HIS A 80 -13.72 -0.86 -23.11
N VAL A 81 -13.45 -1.94 -22.37
CA VAL A 81 -13.27 -1.88 -20.91
C VAL A 81 -12.10 -0.95 -20.57
N ARG A 82 -10.94 -1.13 -21.19
CA ARG A 82 -9.78 -0.25 -20.97
C ARG A 82 -10.01 1.19 -21.38
N SER A 83 -10.84 1.47 -22.37
CA SER A 83 -11.09 2.85 -22.75
C SER A 83 -12.03 3.56 -21.78
N THR A 84 -12.90 2.84 -21.06
CA THR A 84 -13.99 3.45 -20.27
C THR A 84 -13.91 3.23 -18.76
N LYS A 85 -13.26 2.15 -18.32
CA LYS A 85 -13.29 1.68 -16.93
C LYS A 85 -11.95 1.65 -16.24
N ILE A 86 -10.85 1.53 -16.99
CA ILE A 86 -9.50 1.39 -16.45
C ILE A 86 -8.61 2.49 -17.04
N SER A 87 -7.92 3.24 -16.18
CA SER A 87 -6.89 4.19 -16.59
C SER A 87 -5.54 3.79 -16.04
N MET A 88 -4.48 4.13 -16.77
CA MET A 88 -3.11 3.80 -16.38
C MET A 88 -2.22 5.05 -16.34
N VAL A 89 -1.43 5.16 -15.27
CA VAL A 89 -0.39 6.16 -15.07
C VAL A 89 0.96 5.43 -15.03
N PHE A 90 1.84 5.77 -15.96
CA PHE A 90 3.13 5.10 -16.16
C PHE A 90 4.25 5.72 -15.32
N GLN A 91 5.34 4.96 -15.12
CA GLN A 91 6.56 5.39 -14.44
C GLN A 91 7.24 6.55 -15.15
N HIS A 92 7.41 6.44 -16.48
CA HIS A 92 7.78 7.55 -17.33
C HIS A 92 6.49 8.21 -17.83
N PHE A 93 6.44 9.54 -17.81
CA PHE A 93 5.23 10.36 -18.04
C PHE A 93 4.39 9.93 -19.25
N ALA A 94 5.05 9.32 -20.26
CA ALA A 94 4.43 8.76 -21.46
C ALA A 94 3.52 9.78 -22.14
N LEU A 95 3.91 11.05 -22.09
CA LEU A 95 3.23 12.14 -22.77
C LEU A 95 3.65 12.12 -24.24
N PHE A 96 2.71 12.44 -25.12
CA PHE A 96 2.98 12.63 -26.54
C PHE A 96 3.67 13.98 -26.71
N PRO A 97 4.94 14.02 -27.16
CA PRO A 97 5.70 15.28 -27.27
C PRO A 97 5.18 16.19 -28.38
N HIS A 98 4.44 15.63 -29.33
CA HIS A 98 3.83 16.33 -30.47
C HIS A 98 2.37 16.71 -30.21
N ARG A 99 1.94 16.72 -28.94
CA ARG A 99 0.61 17.17 -28.52
C ARG A 99 0.74 18.14 -27.35
N SER A 100 -0.16 19.11 -27.25
CA SER A 100 -0.23 20.02 -26.11
C SER A 100 -0.61 19.29 -24.83
N VAL A 101 -0.50 19.98 -23.69
CA VAL A 101 -0.97 19.49 -22.38
C VAL A 101 -2.46 19.13 -22.41
N LEU A 102 -3.30 19.98 -23.00
CA LEU A 102 -4.74 19.74 -23.13
C LEU A 102 -5.02 18.50 -23.99
N GLU A 103 -4.31 18.35 -25.11
CA GLU A 103 -4.46 17.22 -26.01
C GLU A 103 -3.98 15.91 -25.39
N ASN A 104 -2.91 15.96 -24.58
CA ASN A 104 -2.46 14.83 -23.79
C ASN A 104 -3.51 14.40 -22.76
N ALA A 105 -4.06 15.35 -22.01
CA ALA A 105 -5.11 15.09 -21.02
C ALA A 105 -6.40 14.55 -21.68
N GLY A 106 -6.77 15.06 -22.85
CA GLY A 106 -7.98 14.65 -23.59
C GLY A 106 -7.84 13.39 -24.44
N TYR A 107 -6.65 12.79 -24.55
CA TYR A 107 -6.37 11.70 -25.49
C TYR A 107 -7.29 10.47 -25.28
N GLY A 108 -7.53 10.07 -24.03
CA GLY A 108 -8.41 8.93 -23.75
C GLY A 108 -9.83 9.15 -24.27
N LEU A 109 -10.33 10.38 -24.16
CA LEU A 109 -11.66 10.77 -24.65
C LEU A 109 -11.72 10.83 -26.19
N GLU A 110 -10.61 11.18 -26.86
CA GLU A 110 -10.48 11.08 -28.32
C GLU A 110 -10.65 9.64 -28.79
N VAL A 111 -9.99 8.70 -28.12
CA VAL A 111 -10.10 7.26 -28.41
C VAL A 111 -11.51 6.73 -28.16
N GLN A 112 -12.22 7.26 -27.16
CA GLN A 112 -13.63 6.96 -26.90
C GLN A 112 -14.59 7.56 -27.95
N GLY A 113 -14.13 8.45 -28.82
CA GLY A 113 -14.96 9.13 -29.83
C GLY A 113 -15.79 10.30 -29.30
N VAL A 114 -15.45 10.85 -28.12
CA VAL A 114 -16.17 11.98 -27.52
C VAL A 114 -16.01 13.23 -28.42
N PRO A 115 -17.04 14.09 -28.60
CA PRO A 115 -16.93 15.30 -29.40
C PRO A 115 -15.85 16.26 -28.88
N ARG A 116 -15.14 16.95 -29.79
CA ARG A 116 -13.97 17.78 -29.45
C ARG A 116 -14.23 18.80 -28.33
N ALA A 117 -15.35 19.53 -28.40
CA ALA A 117 -15.70 20.54 -27.40
C ALA A 117 -15.86 19.94 -25.99
N GLU A 118 -16.45 18.74 -25.89
CA GLU A 118 -16.60 18.03 -24.62
C GLU A 118 -15.27 17.48 -24.12
N ARG A 119 -14.42 16.97 -25.03
CA ARG A 119 -13.06 16.50 -24.70
C ARG A 119 -12.21 17.60 -24.09
N GLU A 120 -12.16 18.75 -24.75
CA GLU A 120 -11.37 19.90 -24.29
C GLU A 120 -11.88 20.40 -22.93
N LYS A 121 -13.21 20.45 -22.74
CA LYS A 121 -13.81 20.81 -21.44
C LYS A 121 -13.38 19.84 -20.32
N ARG A 122 -13.59 18.53 -20.49
CA ARG A 122 -13.25 17.52 -19.47
C ARG A 122 -11.74 17.45 -19.20
N ALA A 123 -10.93 17.61 -20.25
CA ALA A 123 -9.47 17.66 -20.12
C ALA A 123 -9.03 18.88 -19.31
N ALA A 124 -9.61 20.07 -19.56
CA ALA A 124 -9.33 21.28 -18.79
C ALA A 124 -9.74 21.14 -17.32
N GLU A 125 -10.92 20.58 -17.03
CA GLU A 125 -11.37 20.30 -15.67
C GLU A 125 -10.41 19.34 -14.93
N ALA A 126 -9.93 18.29 -15.62
CA ALA A 126 -8.94 17.37 -15.05
C ALA A 126 -7.57 18.03 -14.81
N LEU A 127 -7.15 18.94 -15.68
CA LEU A 127 -5.93 19.73 -15.50
C LEU A 127 -6.06 20.68 -14.30
N GLU A 128 -7.22 21.32 -14.13
CA GLU A 128 -7.50 22.16 -12.97
C GLU A 128 -7.43 21.35 -11.66
N LEU A 129 -8.05 20.16 -11.62
CA LEU A 129 -8.00 19.26 -10.46
C LEU A 129 -6.57 18.82 -10.08
N THR A 130 -5.67 18.75 -11.05
CA THR A 130 -4.25 18.41 -10.81
C THR A 130 -3.37 19.65 -10.57
N GLY A 131 -3.95 20.85 -10.59
CA GLY A 131 -3.24 22.10 -10.36
C GLY A 131 -2.42 22.59 -11.56
N LEU A 132 -2.88 22.28 -12.78
CA LEU A 132 -2.29 22.70 -14.06
C LEU A 132 -3.18 23.67 -14.84
N GLY A 133 -4.16 24.31 -14.20
CA GLY A 133 -4.94 25.37 -14.84
C GLY A 133 -4.04 26.49 -15.39
N GLY A 134 -4.29 26.92 -16.62
CA GLY A 134 -3.47 27.90 -17.34
C GLY A 134 -2.29 27.32 -18.14
N TRP A 135 -2.03 26.01 -18.05
CA TRP A 135 -0.97 25.33 -18.81
C TRP A 135 -1.49 24.53 -20.01
N GLU A 136 -2.76 24.68 -20.37
CA GLU A 136 -3.47 23.86 -21.36
C GLU A 136 -2.79 23.91 -22.75
N ALA A 137 -2.28 25.08 -23.11
CA ALA A 137 -1.63 25.33 -24.41
C ALA A 137 -0.13 24.99 -24.43
N SER A 138 0.47 24.67 -23.28
CA SER A 138 1.89 24.35 -23.20
C SER A 138 2.21 22.97 -23.79
N TRP A 139 3.49 22.75 -24.05
CA TRP A 139 4.05 21.49 -24.55
C TRP A 139 4.77 20.72 -23.44
N PRO A 140 4.86 19.38 -23.50
CA PRO A 140 5.47 18.57 -22.44
C PRO A 140 6.91 18.97 -22.07
N ASP A 141 7.70 19.43 -23.03
CA ASP A 141 9.10 19.87 -22.84
C ASP A 141 9.22 21.25 -22.16
N GLU A 142 8.13 22.01 -22.08
CA GLU A 142 8.03 23.27 -21.32
C GLU A 142 7.72 23.03 -19.82
N LEU A 143 7.47 21.78 -19.43
CA LEU A 143 7.03 21.41 -18.09
C LEU A 143 8.15 20.76 -17.26
N SER A 144 8.15 21.03 -15.96
CA SER A 144 8.94 20.23 -15.00
C SER A 144 8.45 18.78 -14.93
N GLY A 145 9.29 17.85 -14.46
CA GLY A 145 8.89 16.44 -14.33
C GLY A 145 7.64 16.22 -13.46
N GLY A 146 7.49 16.98 -12.37
CA GLY A 146 6.27 16.95 -11.54
C GLY A 146 5.03 17.40 -12.29
N MET A 147 5.14 18.44 -13.13
CA MET A 147 4.06 18.91 -13.98
C MET A 147 3.72 17.88 -15.06
N GLN A 148 4.71 17.24 -15.69
CA GLN A 148 4.47 16.17 -16.65
C GLN A 148 3.72 14.98 -16.00
N GLN A 149 4.06 14.64 -14.76
CA GLN A 149 3.32 13.63 -14.00
C GLN A 149 1.86 14.03 -13.75
N ARG A 150 1.61 15.30 -13.40
CA ARG A 150 0.25 15.84 -13.23
C ARG A 150 -0.55 15.78 -14.53
N VAL A 151 0.06 16.02 -15.69
CA VAL A 151 -0.61 15.80 -17.00
C VAL A 151 -0.97 14.33 -17.18
N GLY A 152 -0.08 13.40 -16.84
CA GLY A 152 -0.36 11.96 -16.88
C GLY A 152 -1.52 11.54 -15.98
N LEU A 153 -1.60 12.13 -14.78
CA LEU A 153 -2.72 11.93 -13.86
C LEU A 153 -4.01 12.57 -14.39
N ALA A 154 -3.95 13.79 -14.92
CA ALA A 154 -5.10 14.46 -15.54
C ALA A 154 -5.64 13.65 -16.71
N ARG A 155 -4.77 13.05 -17.54
CA ARG A 155 -5.17 12.14 -18.63
C ARG A 155 -5.94 10.92 -18.13
N ALA A 156 -5.52 10.32 -17.02
CA ALA A 156 -6.25 9.23 -16.39
C ALA A 156 -7.62 9.69 -15.87
N LEU A 157 -7.65 10.83 -15.16
CA LEU A 157 -8.87 11.38 -14.55
C LEU A 157 -9.90 11.87 -15.57
N ALA A 158 -9.47 12.42 -16.70
CA ALA A 158 -10.35 12.97 -17.73
C ALA A 158 -11.35 11.93 -18.26
N THR A 159 -10.93 10.66 -18.33
CA THR A 159 -11.77 9.54 -18.79
C THR A 159 -12.88 9.14 -17.82
N ASP A 160 -12.80 9.60 -16.56
CA ASP A 160 -13.68 9.20 -15.45
C ASP A 160 -13.69 7.68 -15.17
N ALA A 161 -12.59 7.00 -15.48
CA ALA A 161 -12.42 5.57 -15.20
C ALA A 161 -12.63 5.22 -13.72
N ASP A 162 -13.11 4.00 -13.46
CA ASP A 162 -13.42 3.50 -12.11
C ASP A 162 -12.16 2.99 -11.39
N LEU A 163 -11.19 2.46 -12.16
CA LEU A 163 -9.91 1.94 -11.68
C LEU A 163 -8.73 2.74 -12.25
N LEU A 164 -7.85 3.20 -11.36
CA LEU A 164 -6.56 3.78 -11.72
C LEU A 164 -5.42 2.82 -11.38
N LEU A 165 -4.65 2.44 -12.39
CA LEU A 165 -3.45 1.63 -12.26
C LEU A 165 -2.22 2.54 -12.33
N MET A 166 -1.35 2.50 -11.32
CA MET A 166 -0.18 3.38 -11.23
C MET A 166 1.10 2.54 -11.09
N ASP A 167 2.02 2.65 -12.06
CA ASP A 167 3.27 1.86 -12.10
C ASP A 167 4.47 2.74 -11.70
N GLU A 168 4.92 2.68 -10.44
CA GLU A 168 6.06 3.45 -9.90
C GLU A 168 6.05 4.95 -10.27
N SER A 169 4.86 5.52 -10.33
CA SER A 169 4.58 6.83 -10.95
C SER A 169 5.24 8.02 -10.24
N PHE A 170 5.75 7.84 -9.02
CA PHE A 170 6.40 8.89 -8.24
C PHE A 170 7.89 8.64 -8.00
N SER A 171 8.43 7.52 -8.50
CA SER A 171 9.82 7.09 -8.28
C SER A 171 10.84 8.06 -8.88
N ALA A 172 10.54 8.63 -10.04
CA ALA A 172 11.42 9.54 -10.77
C ALA A 172 11.39 11.00 -10.27
N LEU A 173 10.60 11.30 -9.24
CA LEU A 173 10.39 12.67 -8.74
C LEU A 173 11.30 12.96 -7.53
N ASP A 174 11.75 14.21 -7.43
CA ASP A 174 12.43 14.74 -6.24
C ASP A 174 11.56 14.61 -4.98
N PRO A 175 12.14 14.45 -3.76
CA PRO A 175 11.38 14.17 -2.55
C PRO A 175 10.25 15.15 -2.21
N LEU A 176 10.45 16.45 -2.45
CA LEU A 176 9.41 17.47 -2.21
C LEU A 176 8.24 17.31 -3.20
N ILE A 177 8.54 17.20 -4.49
CA ILE A 177 7.53 17.03 -5.54
C ILE A 177 6.78 15.71 -5.35
N ARG A 178 7.49 14.63 -5.00
CA ARG A 178 6.90 13.34 -4.65
C ARG A 178 5.87 13.48 -3.54
N ARG A 179 6.23 14.16 -2.45
CA ARG A 179 5.33 14.37 -1.31
C ARG A 179 4.08 15.15 -1.71
N ASP A 180 4.25 16.22 -2.47
CA ASP A 180 3.14 17.04 -2.98
C ASP A 180 2.20 16.22 -3.88
N MET A 181 2.76 15.39 -4.76
CA MET A 181 1.98 14.51 -5.64
C MET A 181 1.18 13.46 -4.87
N GLN A 182 1.79 12.87 -3.85
CA GLN A 182 1.11 11.92 -2.95
C GLN A 182 -0.03 12.61 -2.17
N ASP A 183 0.17 13.84 -1.69
CA ASP A 183 -0.89 14.63 -1.03
C ASP A 183 -2.05 14.91 -1.98
N GLN A 184 -1.74 15.26 -3.23
CA GLN A 184 -2.76 15.44 -4.27
C GLN A 184 -3.53 14.15 -4.55
N LEU A 185 -2.84 13.00 -4.64
CA LEU A 185 -3.50 11.70 -4.86
C LEU A 185 -4.48 11.37 -3.72
N LEU A 186 -4.08 11.60 -2.47
CA LEU A 186 -4.94 11.39 -1.29
C LEU A 186 -6.15 12.33 -1.30
N GLN A 187 -5.97 13.60 -1.69
CA GLN A 187 -7.08 14.55 -1.81
C GLN A 187 -8.06 14.14 -2.92
N LEU A 188 -7.54 13.70 -4.07
CA LEU A 188 -8.32 13.21 -5.18
C LEU A 188 -9.08 11.94 -4.82
N GLN A 189 -8.44 10.98 -4.13
CA GLN A 189 -9.12 9.77 -3.66
C GLN A 189 -10.25 10.11 -2.68
N LYS A 190 -10.03 11.05 -1.74
CA LYS A 190 -11.08 11.48 -0.80
C LYS A 190 -12.29 12.07 -1.53
N ARG A 191 -12.06 12.82 -2.60
CA ARG A 191 -13.10 13.50 -3.39
C ARG A 191 -13.81 12.58 -4.37
N LEU A 192 -13.05 11.74 -5.10
CA LEU A 192 -13.55 10.98 -6.24
C LEU A 192 -13.86 9.52 -5.90
N LYS A 193 -13.31 8.99 -4.81
CA LYS A 193 -13.51 7.61 -4.32
C LYS A 193 -13.29 6.55 -5.41
N LYS A 194 -12.33 6.79 -6.31
CA LYS A 194 -11.88 5.83 -7.32
C LYS A 194 -11.04 4.74 -6.69
N THR A 195 -11.08 3.54 -7.27
CA THR A 195 -10.22 2.43 -6.86
C THR A 195 -8.84 2.64 -7.47
N ILE A 196 -7.78 2.49 -6.66
CA ILE A 196 -6.40 2.74 -7.10
C ILE A 196 -5.57 1.50 -6.80
N VAL A 197 -4.90 0.95 -7.82
CA VAL A 197 -3.83 -0.04 -7.63
C VAL A 197 -2.50 0.66 -7.90
N PHE A 198 -1.68 0.77 -6.87
CA PHE A 198 -0.47 1.57 -6.87
C PHE A 198 0.76 0.69 -6.66
N ILE A 199 1.73 0.75 -7.58
CA ILE A 199 2.99 0.03 -7.45
C ILE A 199 4.09 0.96 -6.96
N THR A 200 4.84 0.48 -5.97
CA THR A 200 6.06 1.15 -5.51
C THR A 200 7.11 0.16 -5.03
N HIS A 201 8.34 0.64 -4.90
CA HIS A 201 9.40 -0.03 -4.17
C HIS A 201 9.73 0.68 -2.84
N ASP A 202 9.11 1.84 -2.57
CA ASP A 202 9.31 2.63 -1.35
C ASP A 202 8.25 2.26 -0.30
N LEU A 203 8.71 1.77 0.86
CA LEU A 203 7.81 1.38 1.94
C LEU A 203 7.12 2.59 2.57
N ASN A 204 7.78 3.75 2.67
CA ASN A 204 7.16 4.95 3.24
C ASN A 204 5.98 5.42 2.37
N GLU A 205 6.09 5.25 1.05
CA GLU A 205 5.01 5.54 0.12
C GLU A 205 3.86 4.54 0.27
N ALA A 206 4.16 3.25 0.40
CA ALA A 206 3.15 2.23 0.63
C ALA A 206 2.37 2.48 1.94
N MET A 207 3.08 2.82 3.02
CA MET A 207 2.49 3.11 4.33
C MET A 207 1.65 4.39 4.33
N ARG A 208 2.05 5.39 3.53
CA ARG A 208 1.36 6.67 3.47
C ARG A 208 0.08 6.61 2.63
N LEU A 209 0.12 5.87 1.52
CA LEU A 209 -0.96 5.85 0.53
C LEU A 209 -1.90 4.67 0.69
N GLY A 210 -1.40 3.51 1.11
CA GLY A 210 -2.11 2.24 1.01
C GLY A 210 -3.08 1.99 2.15
N ASP A 211 -4.32 1.67 1.80
CA ASP A 211 -5.29 1.08 2.74
C ASP A 211 -4.96 -0.41 2.96
N ARG A 212 -4.52 -1.10 1.91
CA ARG A 212 -4.03 -2.48 1.95
C ARG A 212 -2.77 -2.60 1.09
N ILE A 213 -1.84 -3.42 1.55
CA ILE A 213 -0.52 -3.60 0.97
C ILE A 213 -0.32 -5.08 0.66
N ALA A 214 0.07 -5.40 -0.56
CA ALA A 214 0.61 -6.68 -0.96
C ALA A 214 2.13 -6.56 -1.15
N VAL A 215 2.89 -7.29 -0.33
CA VAL A 215 4.34 -7.39 -0.47
C VAL A 215 4.66 -8.54 -1.41
N MET A 216 5.34 -8.24 -2.51
CA MET A 216 5.75 -9.21 -3.51
C MET A 216 7.24 -9.50 -3.44
N ARG A 217 7.58 -10.78 -3.49
CA ARG A 217 8.95 -11.28 -3.62
C ARG A 217 8.97 -12.42 -4.62
N ASP A 218 9.93 -12.37 -5.55
CA ASP A 218 10.19 -13.47 -6.47
C ASP A 218 8.96 -13.99 -7.25
N GLY A 219 8.02 -13.10 -7.57
CA GLY A 219 6.79 -13.42 -8.29
C GLY A 219 5.61 -13.78 -7.39
N GLU A 220 5.84 -14.01 -6.10
CA GLU A 220 4.82 -14.40 -5.12
C GLU A 220 4.39 -13.22 -4.25
N ILE A 221 3.14 -13.25 -3.78
CA ILE A 221 2.70 -12.36 -2.70
C ILE A 221 3.08 -13.02 -1.37
N VAL A 222 4.08 -12.47 -0.70
CA VAL A 222 4.60 -13.03 0.56
C VAL A 222 3.85 -12.57 1.80
N GLN A 223 3.16 -11.42 1.71
CA GLN A 223 2.27 -10.94 2.76
C GLN A 223 1.24 -9.98 2.16
N LEU A 224 0.01 -10.08 2.66
CA LEU A 224 -1.05 -9.13 2.38
C LEU A 224 -1.61 -8.64 3.72
N GLY A 225 -1.78 -7.33 3.89
CA GLY A 225 -2.28 -6.76 5.14
C GLY A 225 -2.43 -5.24 5.09
N SER A 226 -2.87 -4.66 6.19
CA SER A 226 -2.81 -3.22 6.42
C SER A 226 -1.36 -2.74 6.61
N ALA A 227 -1.14 -1.43 6.53
CA ALA A 227 0.14 -0.81 6.90
C ALA A 227 0.63 -1.26 8.29
N GLU A 228 -0.30 -1.38 9.24
CA GLU A 228 -0.02 -1.81 10.62
C GLU A 228 0.40 -3.29 10.68
N ASP A 229 -0.30 -4.17 9.97
CA ASP A 229 0.03 -5.61 9.93
C ASP A 229 1.44 -5.87 9.42
N ILE A 230 1.84 -5.13 8.37
CA ILE A 230 3.18 -5.24 7.78
C ILE A 230 4.27 -4.80 8.77
N LEU A 231 4.02 -3.73 9.56
CA LEU A 231 5.00 -3.16 10.49
C LEU A 231 5.09 -3.93 11.81
N VAL A 232 3.96 -4.35 12.37
CA VAL A 232 3.87 -4.97 13.71
C VAL A 232 4.12 -6.47 13.62
N THR A 233 3.60 -7.12 12.57
CA THR A 233 3.66 -8.58 12.39
C THR A 233 4.15 -8.95 10.99
N PRO A 234 5.42 -8.67 10.65
CA PRO A 234 5.98 -9.08 9.37
C PRO A 234 5.98 -10.61 9.26
N ALA A 235 5.52 -11.15 8.13
CA ALA A 235 5.34 -12.58 7.93
C ALA A 235 6.64 -13.38 7.87
N ASN A 236 7.75 -12.72 7.51
CA ASN A 236 9.08 -13.33 7.42
C ASN A 236 10.18 -12.25 7.49
N ASP A 237 11.44 -12.70 7.59
CA ASP A 237 12.62 -11.85 7.68
C ASP A 237 12.77 -10.90 6.48
N TYR A 238 12.32 -11.33 5.30
CA TYR A 238 12.32 -10.47 4.12
C TYR A 238 11.39 -9.28 4.33
N VAL A 239 10.14 -9.48 4.75
CA VAL A 239 9.22 -8.36 5.03
C VAL A 239 9.76 -7.50 6.17
N ALA A 240 10.25 -8.12 7.25
CA ALA A 240 10.84 -7.40 8.38
C ALA A 240 11.98 -6.46 7.95
N SER A 241 12.82 -6.88 7.00
CA SER A 241 13.92 -6.06 6.49
C SER A 241 13.47 -4.77 5.81
N PHE A 242 12.32 -4.74 5.13
CA PHE A 242 11.79 -3.50 4.53
C PHE A 242 11.33 -2.51 5.60
N THR A 243 10.82 -3.01 6.74
CA THR A 243 10.23 -2.17 7.79
C THR A 243 11.23 -1.44 8.68
N GLN A 244 12.53 -1.73 8.54
CA GLN A 244 13.58 -1.20 9.43
C GLN A 244 13.72 0.32 9.33
N ASP A 245 13.62 0.89 8.13
CA ASP A 245 13.86 2.31 7.87
C ASP A 245 12.56 3.15 7.84
N VAL A 246 11.43 2.59 8.29
CA VAL A 246 10.15 3.31 8.32
C VAL A 246 9.99 4.06 9.63
N ASP A 247 9.56 5.31 9.51
CA ASP A 247 9.11 6.10 10.65
C ASP A 247 7.77 5.58 11.19
N ARG A 248 7.85 4.56 12.06
CA ARG A 248 6.71 3.92 12.72
C ARG A 248 5.84 4.90 13.49
N SER A 249 6.39 6.04 13.94
CA SER A 249 5.68 7.03 14.75
C SER A 249 4.51 7.69 14.00
N ARG A 250 4.58 7.70 12.67
CA ARG A 250 3.59 8.33 11.78
C ARG A 250 2.58 7.36 11.20
N VAL A 251 2.88 6.06 11.23
CA VAL A 251 2.04 5.02 10.62
C VAL A 251 1.20 4.32 11.67
N LEU A 252 1.77 4.03 12.84
CA LEU A 252 1.07 3.31 13.88
C LEU A 252 0.11 4.22 14.64
N THR A 253 -1.04 3.64 14.98
CA THR A 253 -2.09 4.28 15.76
C THR A 253 -2.10 3.77 17.20
N ALA A 254 -2.81 4.48 18.08
CA ALA A 254 -2.99 4.09 19.47
C ALA A 254 -3.63 2.70 19.58
N GLY A 255 -4.62 2.41 18.74
CA GLY A 255 -5.29 1.11 18.65
C GLY A 255 -4.34 -0.02 18.25
N ALA A 256 -3.42 0.23 17.30
CA ALA A 256 -2.46 -0.79 16.85
C ALA A 256 -1.51 -1.27 17.96
N ILE A 257 -1.20 -0.40 18.92
CA ILE A 257 -0.20 -0.69 19.97
C ILE A 257 -0.82 -0.79 21.36
N MET A 258 -2.14 -0.66 21.51
CA MET A 258 -2.77 -0.70 22.83
C MET A 258 -2.70 -2.11 23.45
N ALA A 259 -2.62 -2.14 24.77
CA ALA A 259 -2.81 -3.31 25.60
C ALA A 259 -4.23 -3.31 26.17
N ASP A 260 -4.64 -4.48 26.66
CA ASP A 260 -5.92 -4.61 27.37
C ASP A 260 -5.98 -3.62 28.54
N PRO A 261 -7.15 -3.01 28.82
CA PRO A 261 -7.34 -2.05 29.92
C PRO A 261 -6.82 -2.54 31.28
N GLU A 262 -6.88 -3.86 31.50
CA GLU A 262 -6.43 -4.51 32.74
C GLU A 262 -4.93 -4.36 32.99
N THR A 263 -4.14 -4.11 31.94
CA THR A 263 -2.69 -3.84 32.04
C THR A 263 -2.39 -2.58 32.86
N ALA A 264 -3.34 -1.65 32.97
CA ALA A 264 -3.20 -0.46 33.80
C ALA A 264 -3.63 -0.68 35.27
N PHE A 265 -4.22 -1.84 35.60
CA PHE A 265 -4.62 -2.12 36.97
C PHE A 265 -3.40 -2.41 37.84
N GLY A 266 -3.41 -1.91 39.08
CA GLY A 266 -2.26 -1.98 39.99
C GLY A 266 -1.23 -0.85 39.80
N VAL A 267 -1.32 -0.05 38.73
CA VAL A 267 -0.53 1.17 38.58
C VAL A 267 -0.96 2.17 39.67
N ARG A 268 0.02 2.85 40.28
CA ARG A 268 -0.23 3.88 41.29
C ARG A 268 -0.07 5.27 40.69
N THR A 269 -1.02 6.15 40.99
CA THR A 269 -0.91 7.57 40.65
C THR A 269 0.11 8.28 41.54
N ASP A 270 0.49 9.51 41.17
CA ASP A 270 1.39 10.35 41.98
C ASP A 270 0.85 10.60 43.40
N GLY A 271 -0.48 10.55 43.58
CA GLY A 271 -1.16 10.61 44.87
C GLY A 271 -1.19 9.28 45.65
N GLY A 272 -0.51 8.24 45.16
CA GLY A 272 -0.43 6.91 45.80
C GLY A 272 -1.67 6.03 45.64
N LYS A 273 -2.68 6.48 44.87
CA LYS A 273 -3.92 5.73 44.64
C LYS A 273 -3.68 4.66 43.59
N GLU A 274 -4.07 3.43 43.90
CA GLU A 274 -3.99 2.29 42.98
C GLU A 274 -5.21 2.27 42.03
N LEU A 275 -4.96 2.08 40.74
CA LEU A 275 -6.00 1.97 39.71
C LEU A 275 -6.57 0.54 39.72
N ARG A 276 -7.89 0.40 39.85
CA ARG A 276 -8.59 -0.90 39.92
C ARG A 276 -9.82 -1.00 39.01
N THR A 277 -10.19 0.08 38.33
CA THR A 277 -11.38 0.14 37.48
C THR A 277 -11.10 0.96 36.23
N ALA A 278 -11.83 0.69 35.15
CA ALA A 278 -11.72 1.45 33.90
C ALA A 278 -11.93 2.96 34.11
N GLN A 279 -12.91 3.35 34.95
CA GLN A 279 -13.15 4.75 35.25
C GLN A 279 -11.96 5.41 35.94
N GLN A 280 -11.33 4.73 36.90
CA GLN A 280 -10.13 5.26 37.56
C GLN A 280 -8.96 5.42 36.61
N VAL A 281 -8.81 4.51 35.64
CA VAL A 281 -7.80 4.64 34.58
C VAL A 281 -8.08 5.87 33.73
N LEU A 282 -9.32 6.05 33.26
CA LEU A 282 -9.72 7.23 32.48
C LEU A 282 -9.48 8.55 33.24
N ASP A 283 -9.89 8.61 34.51
CA ASP A 283 -9.76 9.81 35.34
C ASP A 283 -8.29 10.19 35.62
N ALA A 284 -7.40 9.19 35.66
CA ALA A 284 -6.01 9.37 36.02
C ALA A 284 -5.04 9.40 34.82
N ALA A 285 -5.49 8.96 33.65
CA ALA A 285 -4.66 8.95 32.45
C ALA A 285 -4.23 10.37 32.05
N PRO A 286 -2.98 10.55 31.58
CA PRO A 286 -2.49 11.86 31.13
C PRO A 286 -3.22 12.38 29.89
N ALA A 287 -3.83 11.49 29.11
CA ALA A 287 -4.70 11.78 27.99
C ALA A 287 -5.65 10.60 27.73
N SER A 288 -6.80 10.89 27.13
CA SER A 288 -7.70 9.90 26.51
C SER A 288 -7.76 10.19 25.01
N VAL A 289 -7.47 9.19 24.18
CA VAL A 289 -7.37 9.33 22.72
C VAL A 289 -8.21 8.28 21.99
N ALA A 290 -8.52 8.53 20.72
CA ALA A 290 -9.20 7.56 19.87
C ALA A 290 -8.23 6.46 19.40
N GLU A 291 -8.77 5.30 19.00
CA GLU A 291 -7.97 4.21 18.42
C GLU A 291 -7.15 4.66 17.21
N SER A 292 -7.70 5.57 16.39
CA SER A 292 -7.05 6.09 15.19
C SER A 292 -5.98 7.16 15.46
N THR A 293 -5.74 7.55 16.72
CA THR A 293 -4.78 8.62 17.04
C THR A 293 -3.34 8.16 16.76
N PRO A 294 -2.55 8.90 15.96
CA PRO A 294 -1.15 8.54 15.68
C PRO A 294 -0.29 8.47 16.96
N ILE A 295 0.60 7.48 17.03
CA ILE A 295 1.42 7.28 18.25
C ILE A 295 2.36 8.45 18.55
N ILE A 296 2.72 9.26 17.54
CA ILE A 296 3.52 10.48 17.75
C ILE A 296 2.86 11.46 18.73
N GLU A 297 1.52 11.51 18.76
CA GLU A 297 0.75 12.36 19.67
C GLU A 297 0.77 11.84 21.11
N LEU A 298 1.10 10.55 21.31
CA LEU A 298 1.14 9.91 22.63
C LEU A 298 2.44 10.18 23.40
N PHE A 299 3.52 10.60 22.72
CA PHE A 299 4.80 10.85 23.40
C PHE A 299 4.72 11.98 24.41
N THR A 300 4.03 13.07 24.08
CA THR A 300 3.85 14.21 25.00
C THR A 300 3.15 13.78 26.29
N PRO A 301 1.93 13.19 26.27
CA PRO A 301 1.26 12.76 27.50
C PRO A 301 2.00 11.59 28.22
N CYS A 302 2.66 10.68 27.51
CA CYS A 302 3.45 9.62 28.13
C CYS A 302 4.76 10.12 28.77
N SER A 303 5.26 11.29 28.37
CA SER A 303 6.50 11.84 28.93
C SER A 303 6.31 12.45 30.32
N THR A 304 5.09 12.90 30.62
CA THR A 304 4.74 13.65 31.83
C THR A 304 4.09 12.80 32.91
N SER A 305 3.75 11.54 32.63
CA SER A 305 3.07 10.65 33.56
C SER A 305 3.56 9.20 33.44
N ALA A 306 3.59 8.49 34.57
CA ALA A 306 3.81 7.04 34.60
C ALA A 306 2.53 6.25 34.30
N ILE A 307 1.38 6.91 34.30
CA ILE A 307 0.07 6.31 34.02
C ILE A 307 -0.07 6.12 32.50
N PRO A 308 -0.50 4.94 32.02
CA PRO A 308 -0.75 4.71 30.60
C PRO A 308 -1.73 5.72 30.00
N VAL A 309 -1.54 6.07 28.72
CA VAL A 309 -2.54 6.82 27.96
C VAL A 309 -3.77 5.93 27.76
N ALA A 310 -4.97 6.46 27.96
CA ALA A 310 -6.21 5.75 27.73
C ALA A 310 -6.61 5.81 26.26
N VAL A 311 -7.05 4.68 25.72
CA VAL A 311 -7.63 4.58 24.37
C VAL A 311 -9.12 4.32 24.50
N THR A 312 -9.93 5.15 23.86
CA THR A 312 -11.40 5.11 23.96
C THR A 312 -12.06 4.92 22.61
N ASP A 313 -13.22 4.27 22.62
CA ASP A 313 -14.13 4.25 21.47
C ASP A 313 -14.87 5.59 21.30
N ASP A 314 -15.70 5.68 20.25
CA ASP A 314 -16.51 6.86 19.93
C ASP A 314 -17.53 7.23 21.04
N THR A 315 -17.80 6.33 21.98
CA THR A 315 -18.70 6.56 23.12
C THR A 315 -17.96 7.06 24.36
N GLY A 316 -16.62 7.17 24.29
CA GLY A 316 -15.76 7.55 25.41
C GLY A 316 -15.48 6.38 26.37
N LYS A 317 -15.82 5.14 26.00
CA LYS A 317 -15.55 3.97 26.82
C LYS A 317 -14.10 3.52 26.60
N LEU A 318 -13.43 3.16 27.69
CA LEU A 318 -12.07 2.61 27.66
C LEU A 318 -12.06 1.26 26.91
N VAL A 319 -11.35 1.23 25.78
CA VAL A 319 -11.14 0.02 24.97
C VAL A 319 -9.73 -0.54 25.13
N GLY A 320 -8.76 0.30 25.47
CA GLY A 320 -7.38 -0.12 25.71
C GLY A 320 -6.55 0.94 26.41
N VAL A 321 -5.29 0.60 26.67
CA VAL A 321 -4.31 1.52 27.25
C VAL A 321 -2.99 1.41 26.52
N VAL A 322 -2.23 2.50 26.44
CA VAL A 322 -0.87 2.51 25.89
C VAL A 322 0.12 2.77 27.02
N PRO A 323 0.74 1.73 27.60
CA PRO A 323 1.82 1.91 28.57
C PRO A 323 3.05 2.53 27.91
N ARG A 324 3.77 3.38 28.65
CA ARG A 324 5.01 4.02 28.18
C ARG A 324 6.04 3.01 27.65
N ALA A 325 6.18 1.86 28.31
CA ALA A 325 7.11 0.81 27.86
C ALA A 325 6.76 0.28 26.46
N ARG A 326 5.46 0.13 26.15
CA ARG A 326 4.99 -0.34 24.84
C ARG A 326 5.18 0.73 23.77
N LEU A 327 4.91 2.00 24.09
CA LEU A 327 5.21 3.13 23.20
C LEU A 327 6.71 3.22 22.87
N LEU A 328 7.59 2.97 23.84
CA LEU A 328 9.04 2.97 23.63
C LEU A 328 9.53 1.74 22.85
N ALA A 329 8.95 0.56 23.08
CA ALA A 329 9.31 -0.66 22.35
C ALA A 329 9.10 -0.52 20.84
N VAL A 330 8.07 0.21 20.43
CA VAL A 330 7.76 0.50 19.03
C VAL A 330 8.88 1.26 18.31
N LEU A 331 9.65 2.08 19.04
CA LEU A 331 10.81 2.82 18.50
C LEU A 331 12.06 1.95 18.36
N GLY A 332 12.14 0.81 19.07
CA GLY A 332 13.35 0.01 19.20
C GLY A 332 13.48 -1.10 18.15
N GLU A 333 12.47 -1.98 18.04
CA GLU A 333 12.54 -3.22 17.24
C GLU A 333 11.12 -3.69 16.84
N PRO A 334 10.93 -4.54 15.79
CA PRO A 334 9.63 -5.16 15.54
C PRO A 334 9.14 -5.94 16.77
N MET A 335 7.89 -5.72 17.16
CA MET A 335 7.28 -6.40 18.30
C MET A 335 7.28 -7.91 18.02
N THR A 336 8.04 -8.68 18.78
CA THR A 336 7.84 -10.13 18.80
C THR A 336 6.49 -10.39 19.49
N PRO A 337 5.58 -11.17 18.88
CA PRO A 337 4.35 -11.53 19.56
C PRO A 337 4.72 -12.27 20.85
N SER A 338 4.16 -11.79 21.96
CA SER A 338 4.32 -12.42 23.27
C SER A 338 3.83 -13.87 23.19
N VAL A 339 4.77 -14.82 23.18
CA VAL A 339 4.46 -16.21 23.48
C VAL A 339 3.99 -16.24 24.94
N PRO A 340 2.84 -16.86 25.28
CA PRO A 340 2.46 -17.06 26.67
C PRO A 340 3.56 -17.86 27.37
N VAL A 341 4.14 -17.30 28.42
CA VAL A 341 5.06 -18.01 29.30
C VAL A 341 4.22 -18.96 30.16
N ASP A 342 4.06 -20.20 29.68
CA ASP A 342 4.02 -21.42 30.51
C ASP A 342 3.75 -22.67 29.66
N ALA A 343 4.81 -23.46 29.38
CA ALA A 343 4.74 -24.92 29.22
C ALA A 343 6.16 -25.52 29.35
N PRO A 344 6.32 -26.66 30.05
CA PRO A 344 7.63 -27.17 30.44
C PRO A 344 8.39 -27.79 29.26
N ALA A 345 9.72 -27.67 29.31
CA ALA A 345 10.65 -28.23 28.34
C ALA A 345 10.47 -29.75 28.20
N GLY A 346 10.22 -30.21 26.97
CA GLY A 346 10.06 -31.63 26.66
C GLY A 346 10.26 -31.96 25.19
N ILE A 347 11.39 -32.61 24.92
CA ILE A 347 11.71 -33.52 23.81
C ILE A 347 12.25 -32.89 22.52
N ALA A 348 13.57 -33.01 22.38
CA ALA A 348 14.32 -32.82 21.14
C ALA A 348 13.98 -33.93 20.12
N VAL A 349 13.71 -33.54 18.87
CA VAL A 349 13.67 -34.46 17.73
C VAL A 349 14.90 -34.22 16.86
N SER A 350 15.72 -35.25 16.75
CA SER A 350 16.97 -35.32 16.02
C SER A 350 16.80 -35.15 14.51
N LYS A 351 17.64 -34.31 13.91
CA LYS A 351 17.88 -34.28 12.45
C LYS A 351 18.47 -35.63 12.00
N ALA A 352 17.79 -36.31 11.09
CA ALA A 352 18.35 -37.42 10.34
C ALA A 352 19.07 -36.89 9.09
N THR A 353 20.38 -37.04 9.11
CA THR A 353 21.32 -36.81 8.01
C THR A 353 21.22 -37.98 7.03
N THR A 354 20.97 -37.72 5.75
CA THR A 354 21.39 -38.62 4.67
C THR A 354 21.98 -37.80 3.55
N GLY A 355 23.31 -37.80 3.47
CA GLY A 355 24.03 -37.30 2.32
C GLY A 355 24.01 -38.28 1.15
N LYS A 356 24.36 -37.76 -0.01
CA LYS A 356 25.34 -38.40 -0.89
C LYS A 356 25.85 -37.38 -1.91
N ALA A 357 27.16 -37.19 -1.89
CA ALA A 357 27.94 -36.52 -2.90
C ALA A 357 27.90 -37.28 -4.22
N VAL A 358 27.98 -36.58 -5.35
CA VAL A 358 28.75 -37.03 -6.53
C VAL A 358 29.37 -35.81 -7.20
N ALA A 359 30.67 -35.91 -7.47
CA ALA A 359 31.50 -34.97 -8.19
C ALA A 359 31.37 -35.12 -9.71
N SER A 360 31.69 -34.03 -10.41
CA SER A 360 32.07 -33.87 -11.83
C SER A 360 32.26 -35.13 -12.70
N ALA A 361 31.59 -35.11 -13.85
CA ALA A 361 32.20 -35.22 -15.19
C ALA A 361 31.33 -34.46 -16.19
#